data_AF-A0A2G6DWJ9-F1
#
_entry.id   AF-A0A2G6DWJ9-F1
#
_cell.length_a   1.000
_cell.length_b   1.000
_cell.length_c   1.000
_cell.angle_alpha   90.00
_cell.angle_beta   90.00
_cell.angle_gamma   90.00
#
_symmetry.space_group_name_H-M   'P 1'
#
loop_
_entity.id
_entity.type
_entity.pdbx_description
1 polymer ?
#
loop_
_entity_poly.entity_id
_entity_poly.type
_entity_poly.pdbx_seq_one_letter_code
_entity_poly.pdbx_strand_id
1 'polypeptide(L)'
;MTIWIDRPVWAAHGTTWAHLISDVSLAELHEFAERAGVPPRSFDADHYDVPSHRIGPLVASGARQTDAADLVRRLRGSGLRVPKHKRERLLAWEPAVIDDVPARREILISPRRVVAPRTLAIVRCADGLLLNGGGPPQVEPGNHAQLGAFDVAQAQPVGRQRIRPQHGSGAAARGRIEIAFIGAVLPGPVREQHGQPLPGGVHWAEVGAARQRCGDPLWWVLVDRLPDVQAAPGPTPGRPRG
;
A
#
# COMPACT_ATOMS: atom_id res chain seq x y z
N MET A 1 1.02 33.64 4.87
CA MET A 1 0.55 32.42 4.21
C MET A 1 1.06 32.42 2.79
N THR A 2 1.58 31.29 2.30
CA THR A 2 2.30 31.27 1.01
C THR A 2 1.83 30.12 0.15
N ILE A 3 1.27 30.45 -1.00
CA ILE A 3 0.96 29.48 -2.04
C ILE A 3 2.15 29.40 -2.98
N TRP A 4 2.63 28.20 -3.25
CA TRP A 4 3.77 27.95 -4.12
C TRP A 4 3.33 27.33 -5.43
N ILE A 5 3.93 27.77 -6.54
CA ILE A 5 3.71 27.21 -7.87
C ILE A 5 5.06 26.91 -8.54
N ASP A 6 5.22 25.74 -9.14
CA ASP A 6 6.44 25.42 -9.88
C ASP A 6 6.37 25.89 -11.36
N ARG A 7 7.47 25.69 -12.08
CA ARG A 7 7.51 25.94 -13.53
C ARG A 7 6.78 24.82 -14.27
N PRO A 8 6.08 25.12 -15.38
CA PRO A 8 5.35 24.12 -16.11
C PRO A 8 6.31 23.28 -16.97
N VAL A 9 6.71 22.13 -16.44
CA VAL A 9 7.66 21.22 -17.11
C VAL A 9 7.02 19.90 -17.56
N TRP A 10 5.81 19.59 -17.05
CA TRP A 10 5.14 18.33 -17.35
C TRP A 10 4.27 18.43 -18.60
N ALA A 11 4.63 17.75 -19.69
CA ALA A 11 3.87 17.79 -20.94
C ALA A 11 2.71 16.78 -20.93
N ALA A 12 1.47 17.28 -21.07
CA ALA A 12 0.26 16.47 -21.21
C ALA A 12 -0.87 17.27 -21.89
N HIS A 13 -1.75 16.60 -22.64
CA HIS A 13 -2.91 17.24 -23.29
C HIS A 13 -2.56 18.46 -24.17
N GLY A 14 -1.43 18.42 -24.87
CA GLY A 14 -1.00 19.51 -25.75
C GLY A 14 -0.52 20.78 -25.03
N THR A 15 -0.26 20.71 -23.72
CA THR A 15 0.28 21.81 -22.93
C THR A 15 1.28 21.32 -21.88
N THR A 16 1.93 22.26 -21.20
CA THR A 16 2.74 21.96 -20.01
C THR A 16 1.97 22.31 -18.74
N TRP A 17 2.22 21.55 -17.69
CA TRP A 17 1.53 21.63 -16.40
C TRP A 17 2.52 21.92 -15.28
N ALA A 18 2.03 22.66 -14.30
CA ALA A 18 2.67 23.01 -13.05
C ALA A 18 1.82 22.51 -11.86
N HIS A 19 2.41 22.52 -10.67
CA HIS A 19 1.77 22.14 -9.42
C HIS A 19 1.63 23.36 -8.52
N LEU A 20 0.48 23.49 -7.88
CA LEU A 20 0.16 24.54 -6.91
C LEU A 20 -0.05 23.90 -5.53
N ILE A 21 0.67 24.36 -4.52
CA ILE A 21 0.64 23.82 -3.16
C ILE A 21 0.52 24.91 -2.10
N SER A 22 0.13 24.52 -0.91
CA SER A 22 0.47 25.22 0.33
C SER A 22 1.52 24.41 1.09
N ASP A 23 2.39 25.09 1.83
CA ASP A 23 3.28 24.46 2.82
C ASP A 23 2.80 24.62 4.28
N VAL A 24 1.55 25.09 4.47
CA VAL A 24 0.95 25.35 5.79
C VAL A 24 -0.36 24.59 5.98
N SER A 25 -1.32 24.68 5.05
CA SER A 25 -2.60 23.95 5.17
C SER A 25 -3.31 23.73 3.83
N LEU A 26 -4.12 22.66 3.73
CA LEU A 26 -4.97 22.45 2.55
C LEU A 26 -6.13 23.45 2.48
N ALA A 27 -6.59 23.98 3.63
CA ALA A 27 -7.66 24.96 3.68
C ALA A 27 -7.29 26.24 2.92
N GLU A 28 -6.11 26.81 3.19
CA GLU A 28 -5.66 28.02 2.47
C GLU A 28 -5.41 27.75 0.97
N LEU A 29 -5.01 26.52 0.63
CA LEU A 29 -4.82 26.11 -0.76
C LEU A 29 -6.17 26.08 -1.50
N HIS A 30 -7.21 25.54 -0.86
CA HIS A 30 -8.57 25.50 -1.42
C HIS A 30 -9.16 26.91 -1.54
N GLU A 31 -9.05 27.76 -0.50
CA GLU A 31 -9.52 29.15 -0.54
C GLU A 31 -8.82 29.96 -1.64
N PHE A 32 -7.50 29.78 -1.80
CA PHE A 32 -6.75 30.42 -2.88
C PHE A 32 -7.21 29.93 -4.25
N ALA A 33 -7.34 28.60 -4.42
CA ALA A 33 -7.76 27.98 -5.67
C ALA A 33 -9.16 28.46 -6.09
N GLU A 34 -10.10 28.54 -5.16
CA GLU A 34 -11.46 29.03 -5.39
C GLU A 34 -11.45 30.50 -5.85
N ARG A 35 -10.80 31.39 -5.10
CA ARG A 35 -10.69 32.82 -5.45
C ARG A 35 -10.00 33.04 -6.80
N ALA A 36 -9.02 32.21 -7.14
CA ALA A 36 -8.31 32.29 -8.41
C ALA A 36 -9.04 31.59 -9.57
N GLY A 37 -10.16 30.89 -9.32
CA GLY A 37 -10.92 30.15 -10.33
C GLY A 37 -10.22 28.89 -10.84
N VAL A 38 -9.45 28.19 -10.00
CA VAL A 38 -8.88 26.88 -10.32
C VAL A 38 -9.96 25.81 -10.12
N PRO A 39 -10.26 24.96 -11.12
CA PRO A 39 -11.30 23.95 -11.00
C PRO A 39 -11.05 22.97 -9.84
N PRO A 40 -12.03 22.65 -8.99
CA PRO A 40 -11.86 21.69 -7.90
C PRO A 40 -11.37 20.30 -8.35
N ARG A 41 -11.76 19.86 -9.56
CA ARG A 41 -11.31 18.60 -10.16
C ARG A 41 -9.80 18.52 -10.45
N SER A 42 -9.11 19.65 -10.43
CA SER A 42 -7.66 19.73 -10.61
C SER A 42 -6.89 19.42 -9.33
N PHE A 43 -7.57 19.26 -8.20
CA PHE A 43 -6.94 18.87 -6.94
C PHE A 43 -6.62 17.38 -6.89
N ASP A 44 -5.38 17.05 -6.56
CA ASP A 44 -4.89 15.69 -6.40
C ASP A 44 -4.23 15.51 -5.02
N ALA A 45 -5.10 15.33 -4.02
CA ALA A 45 -4.82 15.03 -2.61
C ALA A 45 -4.04 16.07 -1.81
N ASP A 46 -3.00 16.69 -2.36
CA ASP A 46 -2.11 17.63 -1.69
C ASP A 46 -1.59 18.77 -2.57
N HIS A 47 -2.00 18.80 -3.85
CA HIS A 47 -1.68 19.85 -4.80
C HIS A 47 -2.81 20.03 -5.82
N TYR A 48 -2.79 21.15 -6.54
CA TYR A 48 -3.55 21.32 -7.77
C TYR A 48 -2.63 21.21 -8.99
N ASP A 49 -3.08 20.49 -10.02
CA ASP A 49 -2.45 20.48 -11.34
C ASP A 49 -2.99 21.65 -12.18
N VAL A 50 -2.11 22.56 -12.59
CA VAL A 50 -2.47 23.80 -13.30
C VAL A 50 -1.77 23.91 -14.66
N PRO A 51 -2.49 24.20 -15.75
CA PRO A 51 -1.89 24.33 -17.07
C PRO A 51 -1.11 25.64 -17.20
N SER A 52 -0.11 25.67 -18.09
CA SER A 52 0.86 26.76 -18.24
C SER A 52 0.23 28.16 -18.39
N HIS A 53 -0.87 28.27 -19.12
CA HIS A 53 -1.58 29.54 -19.33
C HIS A 53 -2.20 30.13 -18.03
N ARG A 54 -2.31 29.34 -16.95
CA ARG A 54 -2.84 29.79 -15.65
C ARG A 54 -1.76 30.32 -14.71
N ILE A 55 -0.48 30.13 -15.02
CA ILE A 55 0.61 30.53 -14.12
C ILE A 55 0.64 32.04 -13.90
N GLY A 56 0.60 32.84 -14.97
CA GLY A 56 0.59 34.31 -14.88
C GLY A 56 -0.55 34.82 -13.97
N PRO A 57 -1.81 34.42 -14.23
CA PRO A 57 -2.95 34.76 -13.36
C PRO A 57 -2.79 34.31 -11.90
N LEU A 58 -2.24 33.11 -11.65
CA LEU A 58 -2.03 32.60 -10.28
C LEU A 58 -0.95 33.38 -9.53
N VAL A 59 0.14 33.73 -10.22
CA VAL A 59 1.20 34.60 -9.66
C VAL A 59 0.66 35.99 -9.35
N ALA A 60 -0.11 36.58 -10.28
CA ALA A 60 -0.78 37.86 -10.05
C ALA A 60 -1.77 37.83 -8.87
N SER A 61 -2.33 36.65 -8.57
CA SER A 61 -3.25 36.43 -7.44
C SER A 61 -2.54 36.16 -6.10
N GLY A 62 -1.20 36.11 -6.10
CA GLY A 62 -0.35 35.99 -4.91
C GLY A 62 0.43 34.68 -4.78
N ALA A 63 0.39 33.77 -5.76
CA ALA A 63 1.22 32.57 -5.73
C ALA A 63 2.69 32.93 -6.00
N ARG A 64 3.61 32.31 -5.25
CA ARG A 64 5.05 32.48 -5.41
C ARG A 64 5.63 31.39 -6.29
N GLN A 65 6.30 31.80 -7.37
CA GLN A 65 7.02 30.86 -8.21
C GLN A 65 8.21 30.26 -7.48
N THR A 66 8.43 28.98 -7.70
CA THR A 66 9.64 28.26 -7.29
C THR A 66 9.99 27.18 -8.33
N ASP A 67 11.06 26.44 -8.10
CA ASP A 67 11.36 25.24 -8.88
C ASP A 67 10.67 24.00 -8.29
N ALA A 68 10.54 22.95 -9.10
CA ALA A 68 9.86 21.73 -8.68
C ALA A 68 10.56 21.03 -7.48
N ALA A 69 11.88 21.15 -7.35
CA ALA A 69 12.63 20.51 -6.27
C ALA A 69 12.37 21.20 -4.93
N ASP A 70 12.38 22.54 -4.89
CA ASP A 70 12.00 23.33 -3.73
C ASP A 70 10.52 23.14 -3.40
N LEU A 71 9.62 23.13 -4.40
CA LEU A 71 8.20 22.87 -4.18
C LEU A 71 7.96 21.52 -3.48
N VAL A 72 8.59 20.45 -3.98
CA VAL A 72 8.52 19.12 -3.36
C VAL A 72 9.14 19.11 -1.96
N ARG A 73 10.26 19.81 -1.75
CA ARG A 73 10.91 19.93 -0.44
C ARG A 73 9.99 20.61 0.58
N ARG A 74 9.34 21.71 0.20
CA ARG A 74 8.36 22.43 1.04
C ARG A 74 7.15 21.57 1.35
N LEU A 75 6.57 20.93 0.33
CA LEU A 75 5.42 20.04 0.52
C LEU A 75 5.75 18.89 1.46
N ARG A 76 6.93 18.29 1.35
CA ARG A 76 7.40 17.25 2.29
C ARG A 76 7.64 17.81 3.69
N GLY A 77 8.28 18.97 3.80
CA GLY A 77 8.56 19.63 5.08
C GLY A 77 7.29 20.07 5.83
N SER A 78 6.22 20.39 5.09
CA SER A 78 4.91 20.77 5.67
C SER A 78 4.15 19.61 6.32
N GLY A 79 4.53 18.36 6.00
CA GLY A 79 3.74 17.18 6.38
C GLY A 79 2.46 16.97 5.57
N LEU A 80 2.11 17.89 4.65
CA LEU A 80 0.91 17.77 3.81
C LEU A 80 1.07 16.78 2.65
N ARG A 81 2.31 16.40 2.28
CA ARG A 81 2.55 15.48 1.17
C ARG A 81 1.81 14.16 1.38
N VAL A 82 0.88 13.85 0.48
CA VAL A 82 0.21 12.55 0.31
C VAL A 82 0.90 11.79 -0.82
N PRO A 83 1.81 10.83 -0.56
CA PRO A 83 2.58 10.19 -1.63
C PRO A 83 1.68 9.52 -2.68
N LYS A 84 1.70 10.05 -3.92
CA LYS A 84 1.07 9.44 -5.11
C LYS A 84 1.56 7.98 -5.22
N HIS A 85 0.62 7.05 -5.14
CA HIS A 85 0.82 5.61 -5.04
C HIS A 85 1.84 5.05 -6.05
N LYS A 86 2.96 4.50 -5.59
CA LYS A 86 3.81 3.63 -6.43
C LYS A 86 3.85 2.16 -6.02
N ARG A 87 3.03 1.71 -5.05
CA ARG A 87 3.10 0.30 -4.64
C ARG A 87 1.79 -0.28 -4.12
N GLU A 88 0.68 0.46 -4.18
CA GLU A 88 -0.63 -0.10 -3.88
C GLU A 88 -1.46 -0.24 -5.15
N ARG A 89 -1.78 -1.49 -5.51
CA ARG A 89 -2.55 -1.84 -6.70
C ARG A 89 -3.63 -2.84 -6.32
N LEU A 90 -4.86 -2.58 -6.73
CA LEU A 90 -5.96 -3.53 -6.60
C LEU A 90 -5.61 -4.80 -7.40
N LEU A 91 -5.62 -5.95 -6.75
CA LEU A 91 -5.35 -7.25 -7.37
C LEU A 91 -6.64 -8.00 -7.67
N ALA A 92 -7.56 -8.00 -6.71
CA ALA A 92 -8.85 -8.66 -6.83
C ALA A 92 -9.87 -7.94 -5.96
N TRP A 93 -11.14 -8.11 -6.31
CA TRP A 93 -12.25 -7.64 -5.49
C TRP A 93 -13.46 -8.56 -5.65
N GLU A 94 -14.32 -8.56 -4.65
CA GLU A 94 -15.62 -9.23 -4.67
C GLU A 94 -16.70 -8.31 -4.06
N PRO A 95 -17.98 -8.50 -4.42
CA PRO A 95 -19.09 -7.82 -3.76
C PRO A 95 -19.11 -8.10 -2.26
N ALA A 96 -19.42 -7.09 -1.46
CA ALA A 96 -19.55 -7.18 -0.01
C ALA A 96 -20.67 -6.26 0.48
N VAL A 97 -21.00 -6.39 1.76
CA VAL A 97 -21.93 -5.50 2.47
C VAL A 97 -21.27 -5.05 3.78
N ILE A 98 -21.35 -3.76 4.10
CA ILE A 98 -21.00 -3.21 5.41
C ILE A 98 -22.21 -2.46 5.92
N ASP A 99 -22.75 -2.82 7.09
CA ASP A 99 -23.88 -2.13 7.71
C ASP A 99 -25.04 -1.89 6.72
N ASP A 100 -25.43 -2.93 5.98
CA ASP A 100 -26.43 -2.92 4.90
C ASP A 100 -26.13 -2.03 3.68
N VAL A 101 -24.92 -1.46 3.62
CA VAL A 101 -24.43 -0.66 2.49
C VAL A 101 -23.68 -1.54 1.50
N PRO A 102 -24.04 -1.49 0.19
CA PRO A 102 -23.27 -2.15 -0.86
C PRO A 102 -21.81 -1.70 -0.89
N ALA A 103 -20.89 -2.67 -0.85
CA ALA A 103 -19.47 -2.45 -0.76
C ALA A 103 -18.68 -3.41 -1.66
N ARG A 104 -17.38 -3.17 -1.73
CA ARG A 104 -16.39 -4.06 -2.34
C ARG A 104 -15.40 -4.48 -1.29
N ARG A 105 -15.18 -5.78 -1.16
CA ARG A 105 -14.00 -6.30 -0.48
C ARG A 105 -12.88 -6.36 -1.50
N GLU A 106 -11.76 -5.75 -1.18
CA GLU A 106 -10.66 -5.51 -2.10
C GLU A 106 -9.36 -6.06 -1.51
N ILE A 107 -8.58 -6.76 -2.33
CA ILE A 107 -7.21 -7.13 -2.04
C ILE A 107 -6.28 -6.22 -2.82
N LEU A 108 -5.39 -5.56 -2.10
CA LEU A 108 -4.37 -4.70 -2.67
C LEU A 108 -2.99 -5.29 -2.38
N ILE A 109 -2.10 -5.26 -3.37
CA ILE A 109 -0.67 -5.34 -3.06
C ILE A 109 -0.30 -4.07 -2.29
N SER A 110 0.54 -4.18 -1.26
CA SER A 110 1.04 -3.01 -0.52
C SER A 110 2.37 -3.34 0.13
N PRO A 111 3.38 -2.48 -0.02
CA PRO A 111 4.68 -2.62 0.63
C PRO A 111 4.67 -2.00 2.03
N ARG A 112 3.54 -1.40 2.43
CA ARG A 112 3.46 -0.59 3.64
C ARG A 112 3.05 -1.52 4.76
N ARG A 113 3.83 -1.51 5.83
CA ARG A 113 3.35 -2.03 7.11
C ARG A 113 2.23 -1.09 7.55
N VAL A 114 1.02 -1.62 7.67
CA VAL A 114 -0.15 -0.89 8.13
C VAL A 114 -0.63 -1.53 9.43
N VAL A 115 -1.08 -0.71 10.36
CA VAL A 115 -1.77 -1.21 11.55
C VAL A 115 -3.19 -1.57 11.14
N ALA A 116 -3.56 -2.83 11.35
CA ALA A 116 -4.89 -3.35 11.08
C ALA A 116 -5.35 -4.18 12.28
N PRO A 117 -6.67 -4.35 12.48
CA PRO A 117 -7.20 -5.20 13.57
C PRO A 117 -6.65 -6.63 13.52
N ARG A 118 -6.27 -7.11 12.33
CA ARG A 118 -5.70 -8.43 12.11
C ARG A 118 -4.52 -8.34 11.14
N THR A 119 -3.49 -9.13 11.40
CA THR A 119 -2.40 -9.37 10.43
C THR A 119 -2.32 -10.86 10.14
N LEU A 120 -2.32 -11.25 8.87
CA LEU A 120 -2.16 -12.64 8.43
C LEU A 120 -0.81 -12.83 7.73
N ALA A 121 -0.16 -13.96 7.97
CA ALA A 121 1.17 -14.27 7.42
C ALA A 121 1.09 -15.31 6.30
N ILE A 122 1.42 -14.91 5.06
CA ILE A 122 1.54 -15.80 3.91
C ILE A 122 2.99 -16.28 3.80
N VAL A 123 3.25 -17.48 4.31
CA VAL A 123 4.60 -18.07 4.34
C VAL A 123 4.64 -19.28 3.41
N ARG A 124 5.49 -19.24 2.38
CA ARG A 124 5.63 -20.32 1.40
C ARG A 124 7.05 -20.89 1.35
N CYS A 125 7.17 -22.15 0.97
CA CYS A 125 8.40 -22.75 0.46
C CYS A 125 8.15 -23.28 -0.98
N ALA A 126 9.00 -24.18 -1.47
CA ALA A 126 8.96 -24.61 -2.87
C ALA A 126 7.64 -25.34 -3.21
N ASP A 127 7.16 -26.13 -2.26
CA ASP A 127 6.04 -27.05 -2.36
C ASP A 127 4.97 -26.82 -1.27
N GLY A 128 5.25 -26.01 -0.26
CA GLY A 128 4.40 -25.85 0.92
C GLY A 128 3.90 -24.43 1.17
N LEU A 129 2.72 -24.34 1.78
CA LEU A 129 2.13 -23.13 2.35
C LEU A 129 1.81 -23.37 3.83
N LEU A 130 2.15 -22.39 4.68
CA LEU A 130 1.81 -22.44 6.10
C LEU A 130 0.36 -22.02 6.32
N LEU A 131 -0.44 -22.87 6.96
CA LEU A 131 -1.86 -22.65 7.23
C LEU A 131 -2.18 -22.77 8.71
N ASN A 132 -3.22 -22.09 9.15
CA ASN A 132 -3.96 -22.36 10.39
C ASN A 132 -5.44 -22.60 10.03
N GLY A 133 -5.89 -23.84 10.12
CA GLY A 133 -7.22 -24.22 9.63
C GLY A 133 -7.39 -23.96 8.13
N GLY A 134 -8.34 -23.08 7.77
CA GLY A 134 -8.71 -22.78 6.38
C GLY A 134 -7.99 -21.57 5.75
N GLY A 135 -6.92 -21.04 6.35
CA GLY A 135 -6.22 -19.88 5.82
C GLY A 135 -4.86 -19.61 6.46
N PRO A 136 -4.21 -18.49 6.14
CA PRO A 136 -2.91 -18.15 6.69
C PRO A 136 -3.01 -17.86 8.19
N PRO A 137 -1.99 -18.20 8.99
CA PRO A 137 -1.98 -17.92 10.43
C PRO A 137 -2.06 -16.42 10.72
N GLN A 138 -2.80 -16.07 11.77
CA GLN A 138 -2.82 -14.71 12.32
C GLN A 138 -1.55 -14.46 13.15
N VAL A 139 -1.02 -13.25 13.05
CA VAL A 139 0.08 -12.75 13.88
C VAL A 139 -0.38 -11.47 14.59
N GLU A 140 0.03 -11.32 15.85
CA GLU A 140 -0.37 -10.19 16.68
C GLU A 140 0.40 -8.91 16.30
N PRO A 141 -0.28 -7.75 16.17
CA PRO A 141 0.39 -6.46 15.96
C PRO A 141 1.33 -6.14 17.13
N GLY A 142 2.63 -5.97 16.86
CA GLY A 142 3.62 -5.59 17.87
C GLY A 142 4.24 -6.74 18.67
N ASN A 143 3.67 -7.95 18.61
CA ASN A 143 4.29 -9.17 19.12
C ASN A 143 4.70 -10.06 17.95
N HIS A 144 5.79 -9.67 17.27
CA HIS A 144 6.38 -10.40 16.15
C HIS A 144 7.10 -11.70 16.58
N ALA A 145 6.96 -12.11 17.84
CA ALA A 145 7.86 -13.07 18.49
C ALA A 145 7.57 -14.54 18.17
N GLN A 146 7.24 -14.85 16.91
CA GLN A 146 7.29 -16.16 16.26
C GLN A 146 5.93 -16.83 15.95
N LEU A 147 5.88 -17.48 14.78
CA LEU A 147 4.95 -18.57 14.46
C LEU A 147 5.75 -19.89 14.54
N GLY A 148 5.95 -20.43 15.74
CA GLY A 148 6.88 -21.55 15.97
C GLY A 148 8.34 -21.11 15.86
N ALA A 149 9.12 -21.66 14.92
CA ALA A 149 10.49 -21.19 14.65
C ALA A 149 10.59 -20.14 13.53
N PHE A 150 9.46 -19.73 12.93
CA PHE A 150 9.44 -18.64 11.95
C PHE A 150 9.48 -17.28 12.63
N ASP A 151 10.60 -16.57 12.47
CA ASP A 151 10.71 -15.17 12.87
C ASP A 151 9.92 -14.28 11.89
N VAL A 152 8.81 -13.73 12.39
CA VAL A 152 7.92 -12.83 11.64
C VAL A 152 8.66 -11.55 11.21
N ALA A 153 9.79 -11.20 11.83
CA ALA A 153 10.64 -10.10 11.37
C ALA A 153 11.20 -10.31 9.96
N GLN A 154 11.31 -11.58 9.49
CA GLN A 154 11.72 -11.90 8.12
C GLN A 154 10.60 -11.63 7.09
N ALA A 155 9.36 -11.45 7.55
CA ALA A 155 8.22 -11.19 6.67
C ALA A 155 8.10 -9.72 6.27
N GLN A 156 7.92 -9.50 4.96
CA GLN A 156 7.69 -8.18 4.38
C GLN A 156 6.19 -7.92 4.19
N PRO A 157 5.72 -6.67 4.24
CA PRO A 157 4.35 -6.36 3.84
C PRO A 157 4.12 -6.75 2.38
N VAL A 158 3.06 -7.53 2.13
CA VAL A 158 2.70 -7.99 0.76
C VAL A 158 1.37 -7.45 0.30
N GLY A 159 0.48 -7.08 1.22
CA GLY A 159 -0.85 -6.61 0.85
C GLY A 159 -1.72 -6.21 2.01
N ARG A 160 -2.95 -5.84 1.68
CA ARG A 160 -4.02 -5.59 2.64
C ARG A 160 -5.38 -5.90 2.04
N GLN A 161 -6.29 -6.35 2.89
CA GLN A 161 -7.71 -6.39 2.59
C GLN A 161 -8.37 -5.14 3.14
N ARG A 162 -9.15 -4.46 2.30
CA ARG A 162 -10.04 -3.38 2.75
C ARG A 162 -11.46 -3.63 2.28
N ILE A 163 -12.43 -3.11 3.00
CA ILE A 163 -13.80 -3.04 2.51
C ILE A 163 -14.13 -1.58 2.24
N ARG A 164 -14.62 -1.30 1.03
CA ARG A 164 -14.87 0.06 0.54
C ARG A 164 -16.32 0.15 0.04
N PRO A 165 -17.14 1.09 0.54
CA PRO A 165 -18.48 1.32 0.03
C PRO A 165 -18.46 1.61 -1.49
N GLN A 166 -19.49 1.15 -2.20
CA GLN A 166 -19.61 1.39 -3.63
C GLN A 166 -19.96 2.86 -3.90
N HIS A 167 -19.46 3.39 -5.02
CA HIS A 167 -19.79 4.74 -5.44
C HIS A 167 -21.30 4.89 -5.67
N GLY A 168 -21.90 5.98 -5.16
CA GLY A 168 -23.34 6.22 -5.24
C GLY A 168 -24.18 5.57 -4.13
N SER A 169 -23.56 4.81 -3.20
CA SER A 169 -24.26 4.21 -2.05
C SER A 169 -24.69 5.21 -0.96
N GLY A 170 -24.48 6.51 -1.17
CA GLY A 170 -24.72 7.56 -0.16
C GLY A 170 -23.68 7.61 0.98
N ALA A 171 -22.83 6.59 1.12
CA ALA A 171 -21.80 6.53 2.16
C ALA A 171 -20.57 7.37 1.80
N ALA A 172 -20.37 8.48 2.52
CA ALA A 172 -19.12 9.26 2.49
C ALA A 172 -18.09 8.61 3.43
N ALA A 173 -17.43 7.53 3.01
CA ALA A 173 -16.40 6.88 3.82
C ALA A 173 -15.18 6.43 3.02
N ARG A 174 -13.98 6.71 3.58
CA ARG A 174 -12.73 6.08 3.15
C ARG A 174 -12.78 4.60 3.56
N GLY A 175 -12.50 3.69 2.62
CA GLY A 175 -12.55 2.25 2.90
C GLY A 175 -11.68 1.85 4.10
N ARG A 176 -12.22 0.96 4.94
CA ARG A 176 -11.60 0.47 6.17
C ARG A 176 -10.69 -0.72 5.85
N ILE A 177 -9.46 -0.70 6.37
CA ILE A 177 -8.53 -1.83 6.26
C ILE A 177 -8.89 -2.82 7.36
N GLU A 178 -9.25 -4.05 6.99
CA GLU A 178 -9.62 -5.10 7.95
C GLU A 178 -8.45 -6.04 8.25
N ILE A 179 -7.60 -6.28 7.24
CA ILE A 179 -6.52 -7.26 7.33
C ILE A 179 -5.26 -6.69 6.69
N ALA A 180 -4.14 -6.72 7.41
CA ALA A 180 -2.81 -6.57 6.83
C ALA A 180 -2.25 -7.94 6.46
N PHE A 181 -1.54 -8.03 5.34
CA PHE A 181 -0.83 -9.24 4.96
C PHE A 181 0.67 -8.99 4.95
N ILE A 182 1.39 -9.87 5.62
CA ILE A 182 2.84 -10.00 5.51
C ILE A 182 3.17 -11.32 4.83
N GLY A 183 4.31 -11.41 4.16
CA GLY A 183 4.72 -12.63 3.49
C GLY A 183 6.21 -12.87 3.52
N ALA A 184 6.57 -14.15 3.46
CA ALA A 184 7.93 -14.63 3.40
C ALA A 184 8.04 -15.86 2.51
N VAL A 185 9.20 -16.01 1.89
CA VAL A 185 9.56 -17.17 1.08
C VAL A 185 10.75 -17.83 1.75
N LEU A 186 10.58 -19.09 2.14
CA LEU A 186 11.58 -19.88 2.85
C LEU A 186 12.21 -20.91 1.90
N PRO A 187 13.48 -21.29 2.11
CA PRO A 187 14.15 -22.32 1.30
C PRO A 187 13.53 -23.72 1.46
N GLY A 188 12.76 -23.95 2.51
CA GLY A 188 12.01 -25.17 2.76
C GLY A 188 10.96 -24.91 3.85
N PRO A 189 10.12 -25.92 4.18
CA PRO A 189 9.34 -25.86 5.41
C PRO A 189 10.29 -25.51 6.55
N VAL A 190 9.82 -24.73 7.53
CA VAL A 190 10.56 -24.54 8.76
C VAL A 190 10.82 -25.93 9.33
N ARG A 191 12.01 -26.48 9.05
CA ARG A 191 12.51 -27.67 9.71
C ARG A 191 12.43 -27.33 11.19
N GLU A 192 12.04 -28.28 12.01
CA GLU A 192 12.01 -28.16 13.47
C GLU A 192 13.41 -27.82 14.00
N GLN A 193 13.94 -26.63 13.71
CA GLN A 193 15.34 -26.26 13.94
C GLN A 193 15.63 -26.21 15.44
N HIS A 194 14.60 -26.32 16.28
CA HIS A 194 14.69 -26.43 17.73
C HIS A 194 13.66 -27.41 18.36
N GLY A 195 13.11 -28.37 17.62
CA GLY A 195 12.24 -29.43 18.18
C GLY A 195 10.93 -28.96 18.84
N GLN A 196 10.49 -27.73 18.59
CA GLN A 196 9.24 -27.19 19.14
C GLN A 196 8.10 -27.37 18.12
N PRO A 197 6.94 -27.93 18.52
CA PRO A 197 5.79 -28.06 17.64
C PRO A 197 5.24 -26.68 17.23
N LEU A 198 4.62 -26.62 16.05
CA LEU A 198 3.90 -25.42 15.63
C LEU A 198 2.73 -25.15 16.60
N PRO A 199 2.41 -23.86 16.90
CA PRO A 199 1.27 -23.50 17.74
C PRO A 199 -0.05 -24.07 17.21
N GLY A 200 -1.02 -24.28 18.11
CA GLY A 200 -2.27 -25.00 17.84
C GLY A 200 -2.95 -24.64 16.50
N GLY A 201 -3.13 -25.66 15.65
CA GLY A 201 -3.79 -25.57 14.35
C GLY A 201 -2.88 -25.20 13.17
N VAL A 202 -1.66 -24.72 13.43
CA VAL A 202 -0.70 -24.32 12.39
C VAL A 202 0.02 -25.54 11.81
N HIS A 203 0.02 -25.68 10.49
CA HIS A 203 0.64 -26.80 9.79
C HIS A 203 1.10 -26.41 8.38
N TRP A 204 2.04 -27.17 7.82
CA TRP A 204 2.40 -27.08 6.41
C TRP A 204 1.43 -27.93 5.58
N ALA A 205 0.98 -27.38 4.46
CA ALA A 205 0.21 -28.10 3.45
C ALA A 205 0.84 -27.89 2.08
N GLU A 206 0.80 -28.91 1.23
CA GLU A 206 1.17 -28.76 -0.19
C GLU A 206 0.32 -27.66 -0.82
N VAL A 207 0.90 -26.81 -1.68
CA VAL A 207 0.19 -25.65 -2.27
C VAL A 207 -1.14 -26.05 -2.93
N GLY A 208 -1.19 -27.19 -3.64
CA GLY A 208 -2.41 -27.70 -4.25
C GLY A 208 -3.48 -28.11 -3.23
N ALA A 209 -3.08 -28.86 -2.20
CA ALA A 209 -3.97 -29.28 -1.11
C ALA A 209 -4.43 -28.09 -0.25
N ALA A 210 -3.56 -27.11 -0.05
CA ALA A 210 -3.87 -25.85 0.62
C ALA A 210 -4.95 -25.09 -0.14
N ARG A 211 -4.85 -25.00 -1.47
CA ARG A 211 -5.87 -24.34 -2.29
C ARG A 211 -7.23 -25.04 -2.15
N GLN A 212 -7.26 -26.36 -2.28
CA GLN A 212 -8.51 -27.12 -2.11
C GLN A 212 -9.15 -26.91 -0.73
N ARG A 213 -8.33 -26.89 0.33
CA ARG A 213 -8.79 -26.67 1.71
C ARG A 213 -9.29 -25.26 1.96
N CYS A 214 -8.64 -24.27 1.37
CA CYS A 214 -9.02 -22.86 1.49
C CYS A 214 -10.18 -22.48 0.56
N GLY A 215 -10.47 -23.29 -0.47
CA GLY A 215 -11.39 -22.94 -1.56
C GLY A 215 -10.73 -21.95 -2.52
N ASP A 216 -11.45 -20.86 -2.86
CA ASP A 216 -10.93 -19.78 -3.71
C ASP A 216 -11.05 -18.43 -3.01
N PRO A 217 -10.33 -18.21 -1.90
CA PRO A 217 -10.45 -17.00 -1.13
C PRO A 217 -9.75 -15.84 -1.85
N LEU A 218 -10.30 -14.64 -1.72
CA LEU A 218 -9.79 -13.44 -2.39
C LEU A 218 -8.30 -13.16 -2.14
N TRP A 219 -7.77 -13.53 -0.95
CA TRP A 219 -6.37 -13.33 -0.59
C TRP A 219 -5.40 -14.26 -1.31
N TRP A 220 -5.87 -15.32 -1.99
CA TRP A 220 -5.00 -16.28 -2.69
C TRP A 220 -4.14 -15.61 -3.76
N VAL A 221 -4.65 -14.53 -4.38
CA VAL A 221 -3.90 -13.72 -5.36
C VAL A 221 -2.60 -13.12 -4.81
N LEU A 222 -2.42 -13.07 -3.48
CA LEU A 222 -1.16 -12.67 -2.85
C LEU A 222 -0.15 -13.83 -2.79
N VAL A 223 -0.63 -15.07 -2.65
CA VAL A 223 0.21 -16.30 -2.69
C VAL A 223 0.86 -16.42 -4.06
N ASP A 224 0.07 -16.32 -5.12
CA ASP A 224 0.51 -16.43 -6.53
C ASP A 224 1.52 -15.33 -6.92
N ARG A 225 1.66 -14.28 -6.11
CA ARG A 225 2.55 -13.14 -6.37
C ARG A 225 3.83 -13.17 -5.56
N LEU A 226 3.94 -14.04 -4.57
CA LEU A 226 5.22 -14.24 -3.90
C LEU A 226 6.22 -14.83 -4.91
N PRO A 227 7.51 -14.46 -4.84
CA PRO A 227 8.52 -15.02 -5.75
C PRO A 227 8.67 -16.53 -5.51
N ASP A 228 9.03 -17.25 -6.58
CA ASP A 228 9.40 -18.66 -6.46
C ASP A 228 10.71 -18.81 -5.68
N VAL A 229 10.81 -19.90 -4.90
CA VAL A 229 11.97 -20.18 -4.03
C VAL A 229 13.29 -20.24 -4.82
N GLN A 230 13.25 -20.54 -6.12
CA GLN A 230 14.43 -20.61 -6.98
C GLN A 230 15.08 -19.25 -7.32
N ALA A 231 14.54 -18.12 -6.84
CA ALA A 231 15.09 -16.79 -7.06
C ALA A 231 15.78 -16.15 -5.84
N ALA A 232 16.05 -16.90 -4.78
CA ALA A 232 16.98 -16.44 -3.73
C ALA A 232 18.41 -16.72 -4.20
N PRO A 233 19.30 -15.72 -4.36
CA PRO A 233 20.71 -16.01 -4.57
C PRO A 233 21.19 -16.85 -3.38
N GLY A 234 21.71 -18.04 -3.68
CA GLY A 234 22.31 -18.90 -2.66
C GLY A 234 23.36 -18.12 -1.84
N PRO A 235 23.63 -18.51 -0.59
CA PRO A 235 24.62 -17.83 0.23
C PRO A 235 25.93 -17.77 -0.54
N THR A 236 26.40 -16.55 -0.83
CA THR A 236 27.70 -16.33 -1.46
C THR A 236 28.74 -17.05 -0.60
N PRO A 237 29.47 -18.05 -1.12
CA PRO A 237 30.49 -18.72 -0.33
C PRO A 237 31.52 -17.66 0.06
N GLY A 238 31.70 -17.50 1.38
CA GLY A 238 32.63 -16.53 1.95
C GLY A 238 34.00 -16.71 1.32
N ARG A 239 34.54 -15.62 0.76
CA ARG A 239 35.90 -15.58 0.25
C ARG A 239 36.84 -16.01 1.39
N PRO A 240 37.68 -17.05 1.22
CA PRO A 240 38.65 -17.39 2.24
C PRO A 240 39.58 -16.18 2.40
N ARG A 241 39.75 -15.75 3.65
CA ARG A 241 40.82 -14.80 3.99
C ARG A 241 42.13 -15.57 3.85
N GLY A 242 42.81 -15.35 2.73
CA GLY A 242 44.22 -15.64 2.52
C GLY A 242 44.96 -14.33 2.38
#